data_AF-A0A2E0XFH4-F1
#
_entry.id   AF-A0A2E0XFH4-F1
#
_cell.length_a   1.000
_cell.length_b   1.000
_cell.length_c   1.000
_cell.angle_alpha   90.00
_cell.angle_beta   90.00
_cell.angle_gamma   90.00
#
_symmetry.space_group_name_H-M   'P 1'
#
loop_
_entity.id
_entity.type
_entity.pdbx_description
1 polymer ?
#
loop_
_entity_poly.entity_id
_entity_poly.type
_entity_poly.pdbx_seq_one_letter_code
_entity_poly.pdbx_strand_id
1 'polypeptide(L)'
;MIRSGKDNFRSLSVTHGAWVGGWSPDGGKPYGQVTDGTWSLLLENVGTPDKLFHLPSDPQQSSNRFTTDIDHARQLYDGFIDFLTQHGGSPKMVASFRQRF
;
A
#
# COMPACT_ATOMS: atom_id res chain seq x y z
N MET A 1 13.41 15.89 28.59
CA MET A 1 13.35 16.22 27.15
C MET A 1 12.61 15.09 26.46
N ILE A 2 11.34 15.31 26.09
CA ILE A 2 10.47 14.28 25.50
C ILE A 2 10.82 14.17 24.01
N ARG A 3 11.39 13.04 23.58
CA ARG A 3 11.46 12.69 22.15
C ARG A 3 10.17 12.00 21.76
N SER A 4 9.13 12.80 21.57
CA SER A 4 7.90 12.39 20.90
C SER A 4 8.20 12.26 19.41
N GLY A 5 7.82 11.14 18.78
CA GLY A 5 7.58 11.13 17.33
C GLY A 5 8.19 10.02 16.49
N LYS A 6 8.54 8.83 17.02
CA LYS A 6 9.03 7.74 16.16
C LYS A 6 8.44 6.35 16.38
N ASP A 7 7.38 6.24 17.18
CA ASP A 7 6.79 4.95 17.57
C ASP A 7 5.33 4.76 17.11
N ASN A 8 4.83 5.60 16.20
CA ASN A 8 3.50 5.46 15.60
C ASN A 8 3.53 4.88 14.18
N PHE A 9 4.62 4.23 13.77
CA PHE A 9 4.54 3.34 12.62
C PHE A 9 3.75 2.11 13.07
N ARG A 10 2.42 2.15 12.91
CA ARG A 10 1.60 0.95 12.92
C ARG A 10 2.31 -0.07 12.04
N SER A 11 2.54 -1.27 12.55
CA SER A 11 3.24 -2.31 11.82
C SER A 11 2.51 -2.58 10.50
N LEU A 12 3.01 -2.02 9.40
CA LEU A 12 2.41 -2.21 8.10
C LEU A 12 2.67 -3.64 7.65
N SER A 13 1.59 -4.31 7.25
CA SER A 13 1.67 -5.60 6.56
C SER A 13 1.50 -5.35 5.07
N VAL A 14 2.53 -5.65 4.31
CA VAL A 14 2.51 -5.62 2.85
C VAL A 14 2.39 -7.07 2.38
N THR A 15 1.22 -7.44 1.86
CA THR A 15 1.00 -8.79 1.33
C THR A 15 0.88 -8.72 -0.18
N HIS A 16 1.60 -9.61 -0.86
CA HIS A 16 1.59 -9.73 -2.32
C HIS A 16 0.90 -11.04 -2.71
N GLY A 17 0.04 -11.01 -3.73
CA GLY A 17 -0.54 -12.21 -4.33
C GLY A 17 0.55 -13.08 -4.93
N ALA A 18 0.86 -14.19 -4.28
CA ALA A 18 2.02 -15.03 -4.56
C ALA A 18 1.87 -15.91 -5.81
N TRP A 19 1.77 -15.36 -7.02
CA TRP A 19 1.99 -16.15 -8.24
C TRP A 19 2.67 -15.27 -9.30
N VAL A 20 3.91 -15.65 -9.65
CA VAL A 20 4.77 -15.12 -10.71
C VAL A 20 5.46 -13.75 -10.47
N GLY A 21 6.57 -13.78 -9.70
CA GLY A 21 7.72 -12.90 -10.00
C GLY A 21 7.71 -11.47 -9.44
N GLY A 22 7.58 -11.31 -8.12
CA GLY A 22 7.87 -10.04 -7.42
C GLY A 22 7.03 -8.83 -7.88
N TRP A 23 7.38 -7.64 -7.38
CA TRP A 23 6.75 -6.38 -7.76
C TRP A 23 7.13 -5.96 -9.20
N SER A 24 6.62 -6.64 -10.21
CA SER A 24 6.94 -6.34 -11.61
C SER A 24 5.91 -5.37 -12.22
N PRO A 25 6.30 -4.17 -12.68
CA PRO A 25 5.41 -3.26 -13.41
C PRO A 25 4.94 -3.83 -14.77
N ASP A 26 5.58 -4.91 -15.22
CA ASP A 26 5.38 -5.54 -16.53
C ASP A 26 4.53 -6.83 -16.44
N GLY A 27 4.18 -7.27 -15.22
CA GLY A 27 3.50 -8.55 -14.97
C GLY A 27 1.97 -8.40 -14.92
N GLY A 28 1.25 -9.28 -15.63
CA GLY A 28 -0.22 -9.35 -15.61
C GLY A 28 -0.81 -9.53 -14.20
N LYS A 29 -2.11 -9.25 -14.04
CA LYS A 29 -2.83 -9.09 -12.76
C LYS A 29 -2.23 -9.80 -11.53
N PRO A 30 -1.64 -9.04 -10.59
CA PRO A 30 -1.58 -9.42 -9.19
C PRO A 30 -2.21 -8.34 -8.31
N TYR A 31 -2.91 -8.82 -7.30
CA TYR A 31 -3.60 -8.02 -6.29
C TYR A 31 -2.68 -7.97 -5.06
N GLY A 32 -1.88 -6.91 -4.93
CA GLY A 32 -1.17 -6.62 -3.69
C GLY A 32 -2.09 -5.85 -2.74
N GLN A 33 -1.76 -5.86 -1.46
CA GLN A 33 -2.41 -4.95 -0.51
C GLN A 33 -1.42 -4.47 0.54
N VAL A 34 -1.68 -3.28 1.05
CA VAL A 34 -0.96 -2.67 2.16
C VAL A 34 -1.97 -2.37 3.23
N THR A 35 -1.73 -2.87 4.44
CA THR A 35 -2.64 -2.67 5.56
C THR A 35 -1.91 -2.33 6.84
N ASP A 36 -2.51 -1.46 7.64
CA ASP A 36 -2.09 -1.15 9.01
C ASP A 36 -2.95 -1.89 10.06
N GLY A 37 -3.78 -2.84 9.62
CA GLY A 37 -4.77 -3.56 10.42
C GLY A 37 -6.12 -2.84 10.61
N THR A 38 -6.21 -1.54 10.31
CA THR A 38 -7.47 -0.77 10.32
C THR A 38 -7.94 -0.47 8.90
N TRP A 39 -7.00 -0.07 8.04
CA TRP A 39 -7.24 0.26 6.65
C TRP A 39 -6.50 -0.73 5.75
N SER A 40 -7.09 -1.05 4.61
CA SER A 40 -6.44 -1.85 3.56
C SER A 40 -6.54 -1.12 2.23
N LEU A 41 -5.39 -0.86 1.63
CA LEU A 41 -5.25 -0.29 0.29
C LEU A 41 -4.88 -1.41 -0.68
N LEU A 42 -5.70 -1.62 -1.71
CA LEU A 42 -5.34 -2.55 -2.78
C LEU A 42 -4.38 -1.86 -3.75
N LEU A 43 -3.33 -2.60 -4.11
CA LEU A 43 -2.33 -2.20 -5.07
C LEU A 43 -2.50 -3.03 -6.34
N GLU A 44 -2.83 -2.34 -7.42
CA GLU A 44 -2.80 -2.94 -8.76
C GLU A 44 -1.42 -2.76 -9.38
N ASN A 45 -0.99 -3.73 -10.20
CA ASN A 45 0.28 -3.64 -10.91
C ASN A 45 0.33 -2.51 -11.94
N VAL A 46 -0.82 -1.98 -12.36
CA VAL A 46 -0.95 -0.92 -13.35
C VAL A 46 -1.92 0.13 -12.83
N GLY A 47 -1.63 1.40 -13.11
CA GLY A 47 -2.48 2.52 -12.73
C GLY A 47 -2.26 3.01 -11.31
N THR A 48 -3.04 4.03 -10.94
CA THR A 48 -3.09 4.57 -9.59
C THR A 48 -3.97 3.68 -8.70
N PRO A 49 -3.66 3.52 -7.40
CA PRO A 49 -4.59 2.83 -6.51
C PRO A 49 -5.93 3.57 -6.48
N ASP A 50 -7.02 2.82 -6.37
CA ASP A 50 -8.38 3.36 -6.39
C ASP A 50 -9.31 2.68 -5.37
N LYS A 51 -8.78 1.75 -4.56
CA LYS A 51 -9.56 0.88 -3.66
C LYS A 51 -8.99 0.91 -2.24
N LEU A 52 -9.74 1.52 -1.33
CA LEU A 52 -9.42 1.63 0.09
C LEU A 52 -10.60 1.12 0.92
N PHE A 53 -10.33 0.30 1.93
CA PHE A 53 -11.35 -0.30 2.78
C PHE A 53 -11.03 -0.11 4.27
N HIS A 54 -12.06 0.17 5.07
CA HIS A 54 -11.96 0.25 6.53
C HIS A 54 -12.35 -1.09 7.14
N LEU A 55 -11.37 -1.92 7.47
CA LEU A 55 -11.55 -3.32 7.87
C LEU A 55 -12.48 -3.52 9.08
N PRO A 56 -12.44 -2.68 10.14
CA PRO A 56 -13.33 -2.88 11.29
C PRO A 56 -14.82 -2.75 10.96
N SER A 57 -15.18 -1.85 10.03
CA SER A 57 -16.59 -1.64 9.63
C SER A 57 -16.98 -2.39 8.35
N ASP A 58 -15.98 -2.81 7.56
CA ASP A 58 -16.16 -3.48 6.28
C ASP A 58 -15.12 -4.61 6.13
N PRO A 59 -15.23 -5.68 6.94
CA PRO A 59 -14.28 -6.79 6.89
C PRO A 59 -14.35 -7.57 5.56
N GLN A 60 -15.45 -7.42 4.81
CA GLN A 60 -15.64 -8.03 3.49
C GLN A 60 -15.09 -7.16 2.35
N GLN A 61 -14.56 -5.95 2.64
CA GLN A 61 -14.00 -5.04 1.65
C GLN A 61 -14.96 -4.75 0.48
N SER A 62 -16.21 -4.47 0.81
CA SER A 62 -17.31 -4.25 -0.13
C SER A 62 -17.62 -2.78 -0.40
N SER A 63 -17.17 -1.87 0.48
CA SER A 63 -17.44 -0.44 0.43
C SER A 63 -16.14 0.33 0.18
N ASN A 64 -15.90 0.67 -1.08
CA ASN A 64 -14.72 1.44 -1.45
C ASN A 64 -14.81 2.88 -0.92
N ARG A 65 -13.82 3.27 -0.12
CA ARG A 65 -13.69 4.58 0.53
C ARG A 65 -12.53 5.43 0.01
N PHE A 66 -11.93 5.06 -1.13
CA PHE A 66 -10.74 5.74 -1.64
C PHE A 66 -10.93 7.25 -1.84
N THR A 67 -12.05 7.65 -2.45
CA THR A 67 -12.32 9.07 -2.73
C THR A 67 -12.68 9.88 -1.49
N THR A 68 -13.32 9.24 -0.49
CA THR A 68 -13.77 9.90 0.74
C THR A 68 -12.68 10.00 1.80
N ASP A 69 -11.70 9.09 1.77
CA ASP A 69 -10.67 8.93 2.80
C ASP A 69 -9.25 8.89 2.20
N ILE A 70 -9.01 9.69 1.15
CA ILE A 70 -7.77 9.68 0.35
C ILE A 70 -6.49 9.88 1.18
N ASP A 71 -6.55 10.59 2.30
CA ASP A 71 -5.39 10.82 3.16
C ASP A 71 -4.92 9.52 3.82
N HIS A 72 -5.82 8.59 4.16
CA HIS A 72 -5.45 7.26 4.65
C HIS A 72 -4.84 6.41 3.53
N ALA A 73 -5.35 6.53 2.30
CA ALA A 73 -4.74 5.89 1.14
C ALA A 73 -3.31 6.39 0.90
N ARG A 74 -3.06 7.70 0.98
CA ARG A 74 -1.72 8.29 0.89
C ARG A 74 -0.77 7.74 1.94
N GLN A 75 -1.20 7.70 3.20
CA GLN A 75 -0.37 7.20 4.30
C GLN A 75 0.05 5.74 4.09
N LEU A 76 -0.89 4.88 3.66
CA LEU A 76 -0.57 3.49 3.34
C LEU A 76 0.35 3.38 2.12
N TYR A 77 0.13 4.20 1.10
CA TYR A 77 0.94 4.20 -0.11
C TYR A 77 2.38 4.64 0.16
N ASP A 78 2.58 5.70 0.94
CA ASP A 78 3.91 6.16 1.35
C ASP A 78 4.64 5.08 2.15
N GLY A 79 3.94 4.41 3.08
CA GLY A 79 4.50 3.28 3.82
C GLY A 79 4.91 2.11 2.94
N PHE A 80 4.16 1.84 1.87
CA PHE A 80 4.53 0.85 0.85
C PHE A 80 5.76 1.23 0.06
N ILE A 81 5.86 2.49 -0.38
CA ILE A 81 7.03 2.99 -1.09
C ILE A 81 8.28 2.92 -0.19
N ASP A 82 8.14 3.26 1.09
CA ASP A 82 9.23 3.14 2.06
C ASP A 82 9.65 1.69 2.26
N PHE A 83 8.68 0.77 2.35
CA PHE A 83 8.95 -0.68 2.41
C PHE A 83 9.73 -1.16 1.19
N LEU A 84 9.30 -0.81 -0.03
CA LEU A 84 10.02 -1.18 -1.26
C LEU A 84 11.44 -0.61 -1.26
N THR A 85 11.60 0.64 -0.82
CA THR A 85 12.90 1.33 -0.76
C THR A 85 13.86 0.61 0.18
N GLN A 86 13.37 0.06 1.30
CA GLN A 86 14.19 -0.59 2.33
C GLN A 86 14.48 -2.07 2.06
N HIS A 87 13.55 -2.80 1.43
CA HIS A 87 13.56 -4.27 1.44
C HIS A 87 13.68 -4.96 0.08
N GLY A 88 13.95 -4.24 -1.02
CA GLY A 88 14.39 -4.88 -2.27
C GLY A 88 13.83 -4.33 -3.58
N GLY A 89 13.13 -3.20 -3.56
CA GLY A 89 12.79 -2.49 -4.78
C GLY A 89 14.03 -1.89 -5.44
N SER A 90 14.26 -2.16 -6.72
CA SER A 90 15.28 -1.41 -7.46
C SER A 90 14.90 0.07 -7.52
N PRO A 91 15.86 1.02 -7.62
CA PRO A 91 15.53 2.45 -7.71
C PRO A 91 14.56 2.76 -8.85
N LYS A 92 14.68 2.07 -9.99
CA LYS A 92 13.77 2.21 -11.13
C LYS A 92 12.35 1.77 -10.77
N MET A 93 12.19 0.63 -10.08
CA MET A 93 10.90 0.14 -9.61
C MET A 93 10.25 1.11 -8.63
N VAL A 94 10.99 1.57 -7.62
CA VAL A 94 10.49 2.53 -6.62
C VAL A 94 10.03 3.82 -7.31
N ALA A 95 10.82 4.35 -8.25
CA ALA A 95 10.45 5.54 -9.01
C ALA A 95 9.17 5.33 -9.83
N SER A 96 9.01 4.17 -10.47
CA SER A 96 7.80 3.83 -11.24
C SER A 96 6.55 3.72 -10.39
N PHE A 97 6.65 3.32 -9.12
CA PHE A 97 5.51 3.33 -8.20
C PHE A 97 5.25 4.74 -7.64
N ARG A 98 6.29 5.50 -7.25
CA ARG A 98 6.12 6.88 -6.73
C ARG A 98 5.34 7.82 -7.66
N GLN A 99 5.34 7.57 -8.98
CA GLN A 99 4.61 8.38 -9.96
C GLN A 99 3.11 8.05 -10.09
N ARG A 100 2.61 7.05 -9.35
CA ARG A 100 1.25 6.52 -9.49
C ARG A 100 0.27 7.00 -8.42
N PHE A 101 0.66 7.95 -7.59
CA PHE A 101 -0.25 8.55 -6.60
C PHE A 101 -0.20 10.07 -6.75
#